data_AF-A0A537AH16-F1
#
_entry.id   AF-A0A537AH16-F1
#
_cell.length_a   1.000
_cell.length_b   1.000
_cell.length_c   1.000
_cell.angle_alpha   90.00
_cell.angle_beta   90.00
_cell.angle_gamma   90.00
#
_symmetry.space_group_name_H-M   'P 1'
#
loop_
_entity.id
_entity.type
_entity.pdbx_description
1 polymer ?
#
loop_
_entity_poly.entity_id
_entity_poly.type
_entity_poly.pdbx_seq_one_letter_code
_entity_poly.pdbx_strand_id
1 'polypeptide(L)' 'MKISAQLAVWLCAAFGLVCLGVALSGFSGATSVTDAVEREASLGYAWFWTFLALVTAVFGVLSWMIQKGKFARVE' A
#
# COMPACT_ATOMS: atom_id res chain seq x y z
N MET A 1 2.46 0.88 -25.83
CA MET A 1 1.96 0.40 -24.52
C MET A 1 2.34 1.31 -23.32
N LYS A 2 2.43 2.65 -23.49
CA LYS A 2 2.84 3.58 -22.40
C LYS A 2 1.67 4.01 -21.49
N ILE A 3 0.45 4.06 -22.03
CA ILE A 3 -0.76 4.46 -21.30
C ILE A 3 -1.08 3.46 -20.16
N SER A 4 -0.92 2.16 -20.40
CA SER A 4 -1.22 1.13 -19.41
C SER A 4 -0.30 1.19 -18.17
N ALA A 5 1.00 1.42 -18.37
CA ALA A 5 1.95 1.55 -17.27
C ALA A 5 1.75 2.85 -16.46
N GLN A 6 1.37 3.95 -17.11
CA GLN A 6 1.13 5.23 -16.41
C GLN A 6 -0.14 5.18 -15.56
N LEU A 7 -1.17 4.49 -16.08
CA LEU A 7 -2.42 4.27 -15.36
C LEU A 7 -2.22 3.33 -14.16
N ALA A 8 -1.38 2.30 -14.31
CA ALA A 8 -1.01 1.38 -13.22
C ALA A 8 -0.28 2.09 -12.06
N VAL A 9 0.64 3.03 -12.35
CA VAL A 9 1.31 3.83 -11.31
C VAL A 9 0.30 4.70 -10.55
N TRP A 10 -0.60 5.36 -11.25
CA TRP A 10 -1.64 6.20 -10.61
C TRP A 10 -2.62 5.38 -9.77
N LEU A 11 -3.03 4.19 -10.24
CA LEU A 11 -3.87 3.27 -9.45
C LEU A 11 -3.14 2.75 -8.21
N CYS A 12 -1.86 2.38 -8.33
CA CYS A 12 -1.06 1.98 -7.17
C CYS A 12 -0.88 3.13 -6.17
N ALA A 13 -0.67 4.37 -6.66
CA ALA A 13 -0.54 5.55 -5.81
C ALA A 13 -1.84 5.86 -5.06
N ALA A 14 -2.98 5.85 -5.75
CA ALA A 14 -4.29 6.07 -5.14
C ALA A 14 -4.64 4.97 -4.13
N PHE A 15 -4.41 3.71 -4.49
CA PHE A 15 -4.65 2.57 -3.61
C PHE A 15 -3.74 2.58 -2.39
N GLY A 16 -2.45 2.91 -2.56
CA GLY A 16 -1.50 3.06 -1.46
C GLY A 16 -1.91 4.17 -0.47
N LEU A 17 -2.45 5.29 -0.98
CA LEU A 17 -2.97 6.38 -0.16
C LEU A 17 -4.18 5.95 0.68
N VAL A 18 -5.12 5.20 0.07
CA VAL A 18 -6.27 4.62 0.78
C VAL A 18 -5.78 3.62 1.84
N CYS A 19 -4.83 2.76 1.50
CA CYS A 19 -4.24 1.80 2.44
C CYS A 19 -3.64 2.48 3.68
N LEU A 20 -2.88 3.56 3.49
CA LEU A 20 -2.33 4.33 4.61
C LEU A 20 -3.42 4.98 5.47
N GLY A 21 -4.47 5.53 4.85
CA GLY A 21 -5.59 6.12 5.59
C GLY A 21 -6.33 5.10 6.45
N VAL A 22 -6.56 3.90 5.92
CA VAL A 22 -7.24 2.82 6.64
C VAL A 22 -6.36 2.22 7.73
N ALA A 23 -5.06 2.06 7.48
CA ALA A 23 -4.11 1.62 8.52
C ALA A 23 -4.08 2.60 9.70
N LEU A 24 -4.03 3.92 9.44
CA LEU A 24 -4.08 4.96 10.48
C LEU A 24 -5.40 4.93 11.26
N SER A 25 -6.52 4.67 10.57
CA SER A 25 -7.83 4.54 11.21
C SER A 25 -7.89 3.32 12.14
N GLY A 26 -7.31 2.19 11.72
CA GLY A 26 -7.19 0.97 12.53
C GLY A 26 -6.33 1.17 13.78
N PHE A 27 -5.17 1.83 13.64
CA PHE A 27 -4.31 2.18 14.79
C PHE A 27 -5.00 3.17 15.74
N SER A 28 -5.71 4.15 15.21
CA SER A 28 -6.45 5.13 16.02
C SER A 28 -7.56 4.45 16.81
N GLY A 29 -8.33 3.56 16.19
CA GLY A 29 -9.35 2.74 16.86
C GLY A 29 -8.76 1.88 17.99
N ALA A 30 -7.59 1.27 17.76
CA ALA A 30 -6.89 0.47 18.76
C ALA A 30 -6.42 1.28 19.99
N THR A 31 -6.28 2.61 19.89
CA THR A 31 -5.96 3.47 21.05
C THR A 31 -7.17 3.85 21.88
N SER A 32 -8.36 3.89 21.26
CA SER A 32 -9.62 4.22 21.96
C SER A 32 -10.25 3.03 22.70
N VAL A 33 -9.79 1.80 22.43
CA VAL A 33 -10.35 0.56 22.98
C VAL A 33 -9.52 0.09 24.17
N THR A 34 -10.17 -0.02 25.33
CA THR A 34 -9.58 -0.52 26.60
C THR A 34 -9.63 -2.05 26.74
N ASP A 35 -10.52 -2.73 26.01
CA ASP A 35 -10.65 -4.18 26.03
C ASP A 35 -9.53 -4.86 25.23
N ALA A 36 -8.83 -5.81 25.85
CA ALA A 36 -7.65 -6.45 25.26
C ALA A 36 -7.98 -7.21 23.95
N VAL A 37 -9.14 -7.87 23.91
CA VAL A 37 -9.56 -8.69 22.76
C VAL A 37 -9.89 -7.83 21.54
N GLU A 38 -10.64 -6.74 21.74
CA GLU A 38 -11.01 -5.80 20.67
C GLU A 38 -9.78 -5.02 20.15
N ARG A 39 -8.81 -4.77 21.02
CA ARG A 39 -7.54 -4.11 20.66
C ARG A 39 -6.66 -4.99 19.78
N GLU A 40 -6.58 -6.28 20.05
CA GLU A 40 -5.86 -7.25 19.20
C GLU A 40 -6.50 -7.36 17.81
N ALA A 41 -7.83 -7.37 17.72
CA ALA A 41 -8.54 -7.34 16.45
C ALA A 41 -8.25 -6.06 15.64
N SER A 42 -8.26 -4.90 16.31
CA SER A 42 -7.97 -3.60 15.70
C SER A 42 -6.51 -3.49 15.22
N LEU A 43 -5.56 -4.03 15.98
CA LEU A 43 -4.16 -4.13 15.57
C LEU A 43 -3.97 -5.08 14.38
N GLY A 44 -4.65 -6.22 14.36
CA GLY A 44 -4.63 -7.15 13.23
C GLY A 44 -5.15 -6.51 11.95
N TYR A 45 -6.25 -5.76 12.03
CA TYR A 45 -6.76 -4.96 10.92
C TYR A 45 -5.74 -3.93 10.44
N ALA A 46 -5.16 -3.14 11.35
CA ALA A 46 -4.15 -2.14 11.00
C ALA A 46 -2.90 -2.76 10.35
N TRP A 47 -2.46 -3.91 10.84
CA TRP A 47 -1.30 -4.63 10.31
C TRP A 47 -1.55 -5.19 8.90
N PHE A 48 -2.75 -5.73 8.65
CA PHE A 48 -3.17 -6.18 7.32
C PHE A 48 -3.13 -5.03 6.30
N TRP A 49 -3.67 -3.87 6.66
CA TRP A 49 -3.65 -2.68 5.79
C TRP A 49 -2.24 -2.13 5.59
N THR A 50 -1.38 -2.20 6.61
CA THR A 50 0.03 -1.85 6.48
C THR A 50 0.76 -2.77 5.52
N PHE A 51 0.48 -4.08 5.55
CA PHE A 51 1.03 -5.05 4.60
C PHE A 51 0.61 -4.74 3.15
N LEU A 52 -0.67 -4.44 2.91
CA LEU A 52 -1.15 -4.02 1.60
C LEU A 52 -0.51 -2.70 1.12
N ALA A 53 -0.28 -1.75 2.03
CA ALA A 53 0.46 -0.52 1.72
C ALA A 53 1.89 -0.84 1.24
N LEU A 54 2.56 -1.80 1.89
CA LEU A 54 3.90 -2.24 1.51
C LEU A 54 3.90 -2.93 0.13
N VAL A 55 2.95 -3.82 -0.12
CA VAL A 55 2.80 -4.48 -1.43
C VAL A 55 2.59 -3.45 -2.52
N THR A 56 1.70 -2.47 -2.31
CA THR A 56 1.46 -1.41 -3.31
C THR A 56 2.64 -0.48 -3.49
N ALA A 57 3.42 -0.20 -2.45
CA ALA A 57 4.70 0.50 -2.59
C ALA A 57 5.69 -0.29 -3.46
N VAL A 58 5.82 -1.61 -3.26
CA VAL A 58 6.68 -2.48 -4.07
C VAL A 58 6.24 -2.47 -5.54
N PHE A 59 4.94 -2.63 -5.81
CA PHE A 59 4.41 -2.58 -7.19
C PHE A 59 4.58 -1.19 -7.82
N GLY A 60 4.38 -0.12 -7.06
CA GLY A 60 4.64 1.25 -7.51
C GLY A 60 6.10 1.48 -7.89
N VAL A 61 7.04 1.01 -7.06
CA VAL A 61 8.49 1.07 -7.33
C VAL A 61 8.86 0.21 -8.55
N LEU A 62 8.31 -0.99 -8.66
CA LEU A 62 8.58 -1.88 -9.81
C LEU A 62 8.07 -1.26 -11.11
N SER A 63 6.86 -0.70 -11.09
CA SER A 63 6.27 0.01 -12.22
C SER A 63 7.07 1.27 -12.59
N TRP A 64 7.61 1.98 -11.59
CA TRP A 64 8.56 3.09 -11.80
C TRP A 64 9.88 2.63 -12.42
N MET A 65 10.45 1.49 -12.01
CA MET A 65 11.67 0.93 -12.59
C MET A 65 11.46 0.50 -14.06
N ILE A 66 10.29 -0.05 -14.38
CA ILE A 66 9.88 -0.38 -15.75
C ILE A 66 9.75 0.91 -16.58
N GLN A 67 9.11 1.95 -16.04
CA GLN A 67 8.99 3.25 -16.73
C GLN A 67 10.34 3.95 -16.94
N LYS A 68 11.27 3.86 -16.00
CA LYS A 68 12.64 4.39 -16.14
C LYS A 68 13.54 3.56 -17.07
N GLY A 69 13.05 2.48 -17.66
CA GLY A 69 13.74 1.79 -18.76
C GLY A 69 14.99 1.01 -18.36
N LYS A 70 15.17 0.64 -17.08
CA LYS A 70 16.34 -0.17 -16.66
C LYS A 70 16.31 -1.61 -17.18
N PHE A 71 15.24 -2.04 -17.85
CA PHE A 71 15.12 -3.30 -18.59
C PHE A 71 15.15 -3.14 -20.12
N ALA A 72 15.40 -1.93 -20.66
CA ALA A 72 15.56 -1.69 -22.10
C ALA A 72 17.03 -1.73 -22.57
N ARG A 73 17.92 -2.30 -21.76
CA ARG A 73 19.26 -2.72 -22.18
C ARG A 73 19.51 -4.14 -21.63
N VAL A 74 18.65 -5.06 -22.03
CA VAL A 74 19.10 -6.44 -22.20
C VAL A 74 19.52 -6.50 -23.65
N GLU A 75 20.83 -6.56 -23.81
CA GLU A 75 21.57 -6.70 -25.06
C GLU A 75 21.10 -7.95 -25.82
#